data_AF-A0A0F0HPI8-F1
#
_entry.id   AF-A0A0F0HPI8-F1
#
_cell.length_a   1.000
_cell.length_b   1.000
_cell.length_c   1.000
_cell.angle_alpha   90.00
_cell.angle_beta   90.00
_cell.angle_gamma   90.00
#
_symmetry.space_group_name_H-M   'P 1'
#
loop_
_entity.id
_entity.type
_entity.pdbx_description
1 polymer ?
#
loop_
_entity_poly.entity_id
_entity_poly.type
_entity_poly.pdbx_seq_one_letter_code
_entity_poly.pdbx_strand_id
1 'polypeptide(L)' 'MTVFLLSAYAPELNPVEGLWAHVKRSLANLASVALDKLETLVRNRLKRLQYRPGVLDGFFAGTGLRPDAPTPP' A
#
# COMPACT_ATOMS: atom_id res chain seq x y z
N MET A 1 -5.59 18.12 9.26
CA MET A 1 -5.72 17.17 8.13
C MET A 1 -5.38 17.92 6.87
N THR A 2 -4.43 17.42 6.08
CA THR A 2 -4.07 17.99 4.77
C THR A 2 -4.66 17.08 3.70
N VAL A 3 -5.40 17.66 2.76
CA VAL A 3 -5.99 16.92 1.63
C VAL A 3 -5.17 17.25 0.38
N PHE A 4 -4.73 16.21 -0.33
CA PHE A 4 -4.03 16.34 -1.60
C PHE A 4 -4.98 16.01 -2.75
N LEU A 5 -5.18 16.95 -3.67
CA LEU A 5 -5.90 16.69 -4.91
C LEU A 5 -4.90 16.15 -5.93
N LEU A 6 -5.11 14.90 -6.36
CA LEU A 6 -4.33 14.30 -7.43
C LEU A 6 -4.95 14.65 -8.78
N SER A 7 -4.10 14.86 -9.79
CA SER A 7 -4.52 15.00 -11.18
C SER A 7 -5.32 13.77 -11.61
N ALA A 8 -6.36 13.98 -12.42
CA ALA A 8 -7.03 12.86 -13.08
C ALA A 8 -5.99 12.08 -13.91
N TYR A 9 -6.00 10.75 -13.83
CA TYR A 9 -5.06 9.85 -14.52
C TYR A 9 -3.59 9.90 -14.08
N ALA A 10 -3.30 10.23 -12.81
CA ALA A 10 -1.95 10.12 -12.24
C ALA A 10 -1.82 8.94 -11.23
N PRO A 11 -1.93 7.67 -11.67
CA PRO A 11 -1.82 6.51 -10.77
C PRO A 11 -0.45 6.40 -10.08
N GLU A 12 0.61 6.92 -10.70
CA GLU A 12 1.96 7.00 -10.13
C GLU A 12 2.05 7.87 -8.87
N LEU A 13 1.10 8.81 -8.70
CA LEU A 13 1.00 9.66 -7.52
C LEU A 13 0.12 9.06 -6.42
N ASN A 14 -0.53 7.91 -6.68
CA ASN A 14 -1.36 7.24 -5.71
C ASN A 14 -0.59 6.11 -4.98
N PRO A 15 -0.22 6.27 -3.70
CA PRO A 15 0.55 5.26 -2.97
C PRO A 15 -0.21 3.94 -2.80
N VAL A 16 -1.54 3.96 -2.95
CA VAL A 16 -2.40 2.78 -2.93
C VAL A 16 -2.13 1.85 -4.12
N GLU A 17 -1.69 2.36 -5.27
CA GLU A 17 -1.29 1.53 -6.41
C GLU A 17 -0.06 0.67 -6.08
N GLY A 18 0.96 1.25 -5.42
CA GLY A 18 2.14 0.51 -4.96
C GLY A 18 1.81 -0.55 -3.91
N LEU A 19 0.91 -0.21 -2.98
CA LEU A 19 0.37 -1.16 -2.00
C LEU A 19 -0.33 -2.34 -2.68
N TRP A 20 -1.21 -2.08 -3.64
CA TRP A 20 -1.92 -3.13 -4.38
C TRP A 20 -0.99 -3.96 -5.25
N ALA A 21 0.01 -3.37 -5.89
CA ALA A 21 1.03 -4.10 -6.63
C ALA A 21 1.81 -5.06 -5.71
N HIS A 22 2.17 -4.62 -4.50
CA HIS A 22 2.83 -5.45 -3.51
C HIS A 22 1.96 -6.63 -3.05
N VAL A 23 0.69 -6.37 -2.71
CA VAL A 23 -0.27 -7.41 -2.32
C VAL A 23 -0.48 -8.41 -3.46
N LYS A 24 -0.75 -7.94 -4.68
CA LYS A 24 -0.93 -8.79 -5.87
C LYS A 24 0.31 -9.66 -6.14
N ARG A 25 1.52 -9.08 -6.11
CA ARG A 25 2.76 -9.84 -6.31
C ARG A 25 2.96 -10.91 -5.25
N SER A 26 2.66 -10.60 -4.00
CA SER A 26 2.75 -11.60 -2.94
C SER A 26 1.73 -12.73 -3.12
N LEU A 27 0.56 -12.45 -3.72
CA LEU A 27 -0.54 -13.41 -3.95
C LEU A 27 -0.35 -14.22 -5.22
N ALA A 28 0.37 -13.71 -6.21
CA ALA A 28 0.69 -14.44 -7.45
C ALA A 28 1.33 -15.81 -7.16
N ASN A 29 2.13 -15.91 -6.09
CA ASN A 29 2.75 -17.16 -5.65
C ASN A 29 1.83 -18.09 -4.83
N LEU A 30 0.63 -17.63 -4.47
CA LEU A 30 -0.36 -18.39 -3.67
C LEU A 30 -1.61 -18.78 -4.47
N ALA A 31 -1.75 -18.26 -5.70
CA ALA A 31 -2.95 -18.37 -6.53
C ALA A 31 -3.31 -19.81 -6.94
N SER A 32 -2.42 -20.78 -6.75
CA SER A 32 -2.68 -22.19 -7.09
C SER A 32 -3.51 -22.96 -6.05
N VAL A 33 -3.77 -22.42 -4.84
CA VAL A 33 -4.22 -23.28 -3.71
C VAL A 33 -5.67 -23.10 -3.24
N ALA A 34 -6.37 -21.99 -3.46
CA ALA A 34 -7.84 -21.88 -3.31
C ALA A 34 -8.31 -20.42 -3.38
N LEU A 35 -9.29 -20.13 -4.24
CA LEU A 35 -9.95 -18.83 -4.30
C LEU A 35 -10.68 -18.48 -2.99
N ASP A 36 -11.24 -19.48 -2.30
CA ASP A 36 -11.98 -19.29 -1.03
C ASP A 36 -11.08 -18.79 0.12
N LYS A 37 -9.77 -19.03 0.02
CA LYS A 37 -8.79 -18.57 1.01
C LYS A 37 -8.20 -17.21 0.67
N LEU A 38 -8.49 -16.68 -0.53
CA LEU A 38 -7.87 -15.46 -1.05
C LEU A 38 -8.23 -14.23 -0.21
N GLU A 39 -9.51 -14.08 0.17
CA GLU A 39 -9.96 -12.94 0.97
C GLU A 39 -9.24 -12.89 2.32
N THR A 40 -9.19 -14.00 3.04
CA THR A 40 -8.49 -14.12 4.32
C THR A 40 -7.00 -13.79 4.18
N LEU A 41 -6.37 -14.22 3.09
CA LEU A 41 -4.96 -13.92 2.81
C LEU A 41 -4.73 -12.43 2.51
N VAL A 42 -5.60 -11.81 1.71
CA VAL A 42 -5.56 -10.36 1.43
C VAL A 42 -5.69 -9.58 2.73
N ARG A 43 -6.72 -9.88 3.55
CA ARG A 43 -6.96 -9.21 4.85
C ARG A 43 -5.77 -9.37 5.79
N ASN A 44 -5.23 -10.58 5.92
CA ASN A 44 -4.07 -10.84 6.78
C ASN A 44 -2.83 -10.06 6.31
N ARG A 45 -2.61 -9.94 5.00
CA ARG A 45 -1.47 -9.19 4.44
C ARG A 45 -1.61 -7.69 4.62
N LEU A 46 -2.79 -7.14 4.37
CA LEU A 46 -3.08 -5.74 4.64
C LEU A 46 -2.89 -5.43 6.13
N LYS A 47 -3.40 -6.28 7.02
CA LYS A 47 -3.21 -6.15 8.47
C LYS A 47 -1.72 -6.19 8.86
N ARG A 48 -0.91 -7.07 8.26
CA ARG A 48 0.55 -7.09 8.49
C ARG A 48 1.26 -5.84 7.98
N LEU A 49 0.81 -5.24 6.88
CA LEU A 49 1.35 -3.99 6.35
C LEU A 49 1.03 -2.81 7.25
N GLN A 50 -0.15 -2.78 7.89
CA GLN A 50 -0.49 -1.77 8.90
C GLN A 50 0.49 -1.75 10.08
N TYR A 51 1.06 -2.91 10.46
CA TYR A 51 2.08 -3.00 11.52
C TYR A 51 3.52 -2.74 11.04
N ARG A 52 3.73 -2.35 9.77
CA ARG A 52 5.05 -2.11 9.19
C ARG A 52 5.13 -0.70 8.59
N PRO A 53 5.23 0.34 9.45
CA PRO A 53 5.22 1.73 9.00
C PRO A 53 6.31 2.02 7.96
N GLY A 54 7.53 1.48 8.12
CA GLY A 54 8.61 1.70 7.14
C GLY A 54 8.33 1.14 5.73
N VAL A 55 7.48 0.11 5.59
CA VAL A 55 7.04 -0.39 4.27
C VAL A 55 6.00 0.55 3.67
N LEU A 56 5.08 1.07 4.51
CA LEU A 56 4.09 2.06 4.08
C LEU A 56 4.79 3.35 3.64
N ASP A 57 5.77 3.82 4.41
CA ASP A 57 6.59 4.99 4.08
C ASP A 57 7.30 4.82 2.73
N GLY A 58 7.73 3.60 2.40
CA GLY A 58 8.30 3.28 1.09
C GLY A 58 7.31 3.47 -0.07
N PHE A 59 6.02 3.17 0.13
CA PHE A 59 4.99 3.43 -0.88
C PHE A 59 4.74 4.93 -1.07
N PHE A 60 4.75 5.72 0.01
CA PHE A 60 4.65 7.18 -0.09
C PHE A 60 5.91 7.81 -0.71
N ALA A 61 7.10 7.31 -0.38
CA ALA A 61 8.36 7.78 -0.96
C ALA A 61 8.40 7.56 -2.48
N GLY A 62 7.83 6.44 -2.97
CA GLY A 62 7.70 6.18 -4.41
C GLY A 62 6.83 7.18 -5.17
N THR A 63 5.93 7.90 -4.48
CA THR A 63 5.05 8.92 -5.08
C THR A 63 5.64 10.33 -5.04
N GLY A 64 6.75 10.55 -4.31
CA GLY A 64 7.30 11.88 -4.06
C GLY A 64 6.46 12.76 -3.11
N LEU A 65 5.28 12.31 -2.70
CA LEU A 65 4.32 13.02 -1.84
C LEU A 65 4.45 12.58 -0.39
N ARG A 66 5.65 12.63 0.20
CA ARG A 66 5.83 12.31 1.63
C ARG A 66 5.02 13.32 2.46
N PRO A 67 4.08 12.88 3.31
CA PRO A 67 3.51 13.75 4.32
C PRO A 67 4.65 14.25 5.23
N ASP A 68 4.68 15.54 5.54
CA ASP A 68 5.64 16.09 6.50
C ASP A 68 5.62 15.22 7.77
N ALA A 69 6.80 14.77 8.18
CA ALA A 69 6.93 14.04 9.44
C ALA A 69 6.52 14.99 10.58
N PRO A 70 5.81 14.51 11.62
CA PRO A 70 5.54 15.35 12.77
C PRO A 70 6.90 15.74 13.39
N THR A 71 7.18 17.03 13.46
CA THR A 71 8.30 17.57 14.22
C THR A 71 8.18 17.08 15.66
N PRO A 72 9.18 16.36 16.20
CA PRO A 72 9.20 16.03 17.63
C PRO A 72 9.31 17.34 18.44
N PRO A 73 8.75 17.40 19.67
CA PRO A 73 8.91 18.54 20.55
C PRO A 73 10.37 18.79 20.95
#